data_AF-A0AA45BWD7-F1
#
_entry.id   AF-A0AA45BWD7-F1
#
_cell.length_a   1.000
_cell.length_b   1.000
_cell.length_c   1.000
_cell.angle_alpha   90.00
_cell.angle_beta   90.00
_cell.angle_gamma   90.00
#
_symmetry.space_group_name_H-M   'P 1'
#
loop_
_entity.id
_entity.type
_entity.pdbx_description
1 polymer ?
#
loop_
_entity_poly.entity_id
_entity_poly.type
_entity_poly.pdbx_seq_one_letter_code
_entity_poly.pdbx_strand_id
1 'polypeptide(L)'
;MEDAMESGGISRQRRVFGLALAALVGLSPALGAAEDVYDDYGKLIQSGAVVKSPGDKLFGDSINLYTGSMEIVQTDVDLKGNNALQVRVGRRFTVGSPTKGHFKLWDLDIPYMHGVFGFPGGNIAPDGWVVNGTRDTAYSRCSRYEVPPAFENQGGYFDP
;
A
#
# COMPACT_ATOMS: atom_id res chain seq x y z
N MET A 1 59.06 -11.10 -64.13
CA MET A 1 59.33 -9.65 -64.13
C MET A 1 58.04 -8.99 -64.59
N GLU A 2 57.71 -7.86 -63.96
CA GLU A 2 56.60 -6.94 -64.28
C GLU A 2 55.21 -7.36 -63.73
N ASP A 3 54.85 -6.98 -62.49
CA ASP A 3 54.36 -5.67 -61.99
C ASP A 3 52.86 -5.47 -62.33
N ALA A 4 51.92 -5.63 -61.39
CA ALA A 4 51.57 -4.70 -60.29
C ALA A 4 50.87 -3.41 -60.75
N MET A 5 49.55 -3.43 -61.00
CA MET A 5 48.71 -2.23 -60.85
C MET A 5 47.19 -2.52 -60.85
N GLU A 6 46.58 -2.76 -59.68
CA GLU A 6 45.20 -2.35 -59.40
C GLU A 6 44.83 -2.59 -57.92
N SER A 7 45.15 -1.65 -57.03
CA SER A 7 44.73 -1.74 -55.61
C SER A 7 44.59 -0.36 -54.99
N GLY A 8 43.57 0.40 -55.43
CA GLY A 8 43.31 1.75 -54.92
C GLY A 8 41.83 2.11 -54.67
N GLY A 9 40.88 1.44 -55.33
CA GLY A 9 39.46 1.84 -55.28
C GLY A 9 38.63 1.26 -54.13
N ILE A 10 38.99 0.06 -53.66
CA ILE A 10 38.08 -0.77 -52.84
C ILE A 10 38.05 -0.31 -51.36
N SER A 11 39.14 0.27 -50.84
CA SER A 11 39.22 0.68 -49.43
C SER A 11 38.44 1.96 -49.12
N ARG A 12 38.27 2.84 -50.11
CA ARG A 12 37.60 4.13 -49.95
C ARG A 12 36.07 3.97 -49.91
N GLN A 13 35.52 3.07 -50.73
CA GLN A 13 34.08 2.78 -50.74
C GLN A 13 33.60 2.08 -49.46
N ARG A 14 34.42 1.19 -48.89
CA ARG A 14 34.10 0.50 -47.61
C ARG A 14 34.01 1.46 -46.42
N ARG A 15 34.82 2.53 -46.41
CA ARG A 15 34.80 3.54 -45.33
C ARG A 15 33.57 4.45 -45.41
N VAL A 16 33.13 4.81 -46.62
CA VAL A 16 31.94 5.66 -46.83
C VAL A 16 30.66 4.92 -46.48
N PHE A 17 30.56 3.62 -46.83
CA PHE A 17 29.42 2.80 -46.43
C PHE A 17 29.34 2.56 -44.91
N GLY A 18 30.49 2.38 -44.24
CA GLY A 18 30.54 2.22 -42.78
C GLY A 18 30.11 3.47 -42.01
N LEU A 19 30.47 4.67 -42.50
CA LEU A 19 30.06 5.95 -41.90
C LEU A 19 28.58 6.29 -42.16
N ALA A 20 28.04 5.91 -43.32
CA ALA A 20 26.62 6.10 -43.61
C ALA A 20 25.72 5.20 -42.74
N LEU A 21 26.15 3.96 -42.45
CA LEU A 21 25.41 3.03 -41.60
C LEU A 21 25.43 3.45 -40.11
N ALA A 22 26.54 4.01 -39.63
CA ALA A 22 26.65 4.54 -38.26
C ALA A 22 25.79 5.81 -38.05
N ALA A 23 25.61 6.64 -39.08
CA ALA A 23 24.75 7.83 -39.01
C ALA A 23 23.24 7.49 -38.96
N LEU A 24 22.83 6.35 -39.52
CA LEU A 24 21.45 5.86 -39.48
C LEU A 24 21.03 5.26 -38.13
N VAL A 25 21.98 4.80 -37.30
CA VAL A 25 21.70 4.29 -35.95
C VAL A 25 21.52 5.42 -34.93
N GLY A 26 22.03 6.62 -35.21
CA GLY A 26 21.93 7.80 -34.33
C GLY A 26 20.62 8.59 -34.43
N LEU A 27 19.74 8.26 -35.37
CA LEU A 27 18.45 8.96 -35.59
C LEU A 27 17.22 8.17 -35.11
N SER A 28 17.39 7.09 -34.35
CA SER A 28 16.25 6.42 -33.72
C SER A 28 15.68 7.32 -32.62
N PRO A 29 14.50 7.96 -32.78
CA PRO A 29 13.77 8.36 -31.59
C PRO A 29 13.57 7.07 -30.80
N ALA A 30 13.92 7.09 -29.52
CA ALA A 30 13.47 6.06 -28.61
C ALA A 30 11.94 6.00 -28.76
N LEU A 31 11.42 5.02 -29.50
CA LEU A 31 10.02 4.64 -29.47
C LEU A 31 9.79 4.05 -28.08
N GLY A 32 9.69 4.93 -27.07
CA GLY A 32 8.90 4.63 -25.90
C GLY A 32 7.49 4.51 -26.43
N ALA A 33 7.04 3.29 -26.68
CA ALA A 33 5.63 3.03 -26.85
C ALA A 33 4.95 3.65 -25.63
N ALA A 34 4.08 4.64 -25.87
CA ALA A 34 3.22 5.16 -24.83
C ALA A 34 2.32 4.00 -24.43
N GLU A 35 2.72 3.30 -23.39
CA GLU A 35 1.98 2.17 -22.82
C GLU A 35 0.63 2.73 -22.38
N ASP A 36 -0.44 2.21 -22.99
CA ASP A 36 -1.79 2.66 -22.70
C ASP A 36 -2.09 2.33 -21.24
N VAL A 37 -2.61 3.30 -20.51
CA VAL A 37 -2.95 3.17 -19.08
C VAL A 37 -3.86 1.95 -18.86
N TYR A 38 -4.70 1.62 -19.84
CA TYR A 38 -5.56 0.42 -19.81
C TYR A 38 -4.79 -0.90 -19.90
N ASP A 39 -3.70 -0.97 -20.66
CA ASP A 39 -2.88 -2.17 -20.77
C ASP A 39 -2.16 -2.47 -19.44
N ASP A 40 -1.70 -1.43 -18.72
CA ASP A 40 -1.08 -1.60 -17.41
C ASP A 40 -2.07 -2.02 -16.32
N TYR A 41 -3.29 -1.48 -16.32
CA TYR A 41 -4.34 -1.98 -15.42
C TYR A 41 -4.69 -3.45 -15.69
N GLY A 42 -4.72 -3.86 -16.96
CA GLY A 42 -4.95 -5.25 -17.35
C GLY A 42 -3.91 -6.22 -16.76
N LYS A 43 -2.63 -5.82 -16.75
CA LYS A 43 -1.54 -6.61 -16.14
C LYS A 43 -1.67 -6.73 -14.63
N LEU A 44 -2.09 -5.66 -13.95
CA LEU A 44 -2.32 -5.69 -12.50
C LEU A 44 -3.43 -6.70 -12.14
N ILE A 45 -4.53 -6.70 -12.90
CA ILE A 45 -5.62 -7.68 -12.73
C ILE A 45 -5.12 -9.12 -12.97
N GLN A 46 -4.34 -9.35 -14.04
CA GLN A 46 -3.79 -10.67 -14.34
C GLN A 46 -2.83 -11.19 -13.27
N SER A 47 -1.97 -10.33 -12.70
CA SER A 47 -1.06 -10.73 -11.63
C SER A 47 -1.77 -11.16 -10.35
N GLY A 48 -2.93 -10.56 -10.04
CA GLY A 48 -3.79 -10.94 -8.93
C GLY A 48 -4.59 -12.22 -9.17
N ALA A 49 -4.80 -12.60 -10.44
CA ALA A 49 -5.55 -13.78 -10.84
C ALA A 49 -4.74 -15.10 -10.75
N VAL A 50 -3.44 -15.03 -10.44
CA VAL A 50 -2.60 -16.23 -10.27
C VAL A 50 -2.95 -16.92 -8.95
N VAL A 51 -3.72 -18.01 -9.04
CA VAL A 51 -4.06 -18.87 -7.90
C VAL A 51 -2.83 -19.66 -7.46
N LYS A 52 -2.21 -19.27 -6.35
CA LYS A 52 -1.12 -20.03 -5.71
C LYS A 52 -1.68 -21.15 -4.85
N SER A 53 -0.92 -22.25 -4.70
CA SER A 53 -1.27 -23.32 -3.76
C SER A 53 -1.46 -22.73 -2.37
N PRO A 54 -2.63 -22.87 -1.75
CA PRO A 54 -2.88 -22.31 -0.45
C PRO A 54 -2.15 -23.20 0.58
N GLY A 55 -1.18 -22.62 1.30
CA GLY A 55 -0.40 -23.33 2.33
C GLY A 55 -1.23 -23.59 3.59
N ASP A 56 -0.57 -23.81 4.73
CA ASP A 56 -1.19 -24.30 5.97
C ASP A 56 -2.26 -23.36 6.61
N LYS A 57 -2.48 -22.16 6.07
CA LYS A 57 -3.49 -21.18 6.53
C LYS A 57 -4.49 -20.86 5.42
N LEU A 58 -5.30 -21.86 5.07
CA LEU A 58 -6.23 -21.82 3.94
C LEU A 58 -7.31 -20.72 4.09
N PHE A 59 -7.73 -20.43 5.32
CA PHE A 59 -8.82 -19.48 5.61
C PHE A 59 -8.37 -18.32 6.51
N GLY A 60 -7.06 -18.13 6.67
CA GLY A 60 -6.52 -17.14 7.61
C GLY A 60 -6.78 -17.50 9.08
N ASP A 61 -6.90 -18.80 9.37
CA ASP A 61 -7.06 -19.32 10.71
C ASP A 61 -5.75 -19.22 11.52
N SER A 62 -5.91 -18.97 12.82
CA SER A 62 -4.82 -18.94 13.78
C SER A 62 -5.27 -19.53 15.12
N ILE A 63 -4.43 -20.39 15.69
CA ILE A 63 -4.64 -20.99 17.00
C ILE A 63 -3.50 -20.54 17.91
N ASN A 64 -3.84 -19.91 19.02
CA ASN A 64 -2.90 -19.62 20.08
C ASN A 64 -2.75 -20.88 20.96
N LEU A 65 -1.61 -21.56 20.86
CA LEU A 65 -1.37 -22.81 21.60
C LEU A 65 -1.25 -22.62 23.11
N TYR A 66 -0.94 -21.41 23.58
CA TYR A 66 -0.82 -21.11 25.00
C TYR A 66 -2.19 -20.93 25.66
N THR A 67 -3.10 -20.20 24.99
CA THR A 67 -4.43 -19.89 25.52
C THR A 67 -5.53 -20.85 25.02
N GLY A 68 -5.26 -21.62 23.96
CA GLY A 68 -6.25 -22.42 23.23
C GLY A 68 -7.24 -21.59 22.40
N SER A 69 -7.02 -20.28 22.24
CA SER A 69 -7.95 -19.43 21.47
C SER A 69 -7.78 -19.63 19.97
N MET A 70 -8.90 -19.64 19.24
CA MET A 70 -8.93 -19.72 17.78
C MET A 70 -9.52 -18.45 17.19
N GLU A 71 -8.86 -17.93 16.17
CA GLU A 71 -9.35 -16.83 15.34
C GLU A 71 -9.27 -17.16 13.85
N ILE A 72 -10.11 -16.51 13.05
CA ILE A 72 -10.13 -16.60 11.59
C ILE A 72 -10.11 -15.17 11.06
N VAL A 73 -9.16 -14.84 10.19
CA VAL A 73 -9.04 -13.53 9.54
C VAL A 73 -9.20 -13.69 8.05
N GLN A 74 -10.30 -13.15 7.50
CA GLN A 74 -10.55 -13.13 6.08
C GLN A 74 -10.27 -11.74 5.53
N THR A 75 -9.38 -11.63 4.54
CA THR A 75 -9.17 -10.36 3.81
C THR A 75 -10.15 -10.33 2.64
N ASP A 76 -11.05 -9.34 2.63
CA ASP A 76 -12.06 -9.18 1.59
C ASP A 76 -11.53 -8.28 0.46
N VAL A 77 -10.76 -7.24 0.79
CA VAL A 77 -10.13 -6.33 -0.17
C VAL A 77 -8.68 -6.05 0.24
N ASP A 78 -7.74 -6.20 -0.70
CA ASP A 78 -6.33 -5.86 -0.53
C ASP A 78 -5.89 -4.97 -1.70
N LEU A 79 -5.67 -3.69 -1.43
CA LEU A 79 -5.17 -2.74 -2.40
C LEU A 79 -3.65 -2.67 -2.28
N LYS A 80 -2.97 -3.07 -3.35
CA LYS A 80 -1.52 -2.87 -3.49
C LYS A 80 -1.26 -1.37 -3.67
N GLY A 81 -1.00 -0.68 -2.57
CA GLY A 81 -0.68 0.75 -2.54
C GLY A 81 0.68 1.06 -3.15
N ASN A 82 1.00 2.37 -3.29
CA ASN A 82 2.31 2.81 -3.77
C ASN A 82 3.40 2.78 -2.68
N ASN A 83 3.00 2.69 -1.41
CA ASN A 83 3.88 2.76 -0.25
C ASN A 83 3.78 1.50 0.62
N ALA A 84 4.57 1.46 1.68
CA ALA A 84 4.60 0.34 2.63
C ALA A 84 3.35 0.26 3.53
N LEU A 85 2.42 1.23 3.46
CA LEU A 85 1.20 1.20 4.27
C LEU A 85 0.17 0.32 3.59
N GLN A 86 -0.16 -0.78 4.25
CA GLN A 86 -1.15 -1.72 3.76
C GLN A 86 -2.55 -1.09 3.81
N VAL A 87 -3.20 -1.02 2.66
CA VAL A 87 -4.62 -0.62 2.55
C VAL A 87 -5.43 -1.88 2.29
N ARG A 88 -5.92 -2.48 3.37
CA ARG A 88 -6.76 -3.68 3.31
C ARG A 88 -7.99 -3.56 4.19
N VAL A 89 -9.04 -4.27 3.77
CA VAL A 89 -10.26 -4.46 4.53
C VAL A 89 -10.49 -5.95 4.68
N GLY A 90 -10.69 -6.39 5.91
CA GLY A 90 -11.01 -7.76 6.22
C GLY A 90 -12.04 -7.87 7.34
N ARG A 91 -12.26 -9.12 7.74
CA ARG A 91 -13.11 -9.49 8.85
C ARG A 91 -12.40 -10.48 9.75
N ARG A 92 -12.60 -10.35 11.06
CA ARG A 92 -12.01 -11.23 12.07
C ARG A 92 -13.11 -11.94 12.87
N PHE A 93 -13.02 -13.24 12.99
CA PHE A 93 -13.85 -14.04 13.87
C PHE A 93 -13.00 -14.58 15.00
N THR A 94 -13.43 -14.39 16.24
CA THR A 94 -12.76 -14.93 17.41
C THR A 94 -13.73 -15.83 18.16
N VAL A 95 -13.34 -17.10 18.32
CA VAL A 95 -14.19 -18.08 19.01
C VAL A 95 -14.38 -17.68 20.46
N GLY A 96 -15.63 -17.72 20.93
CA GLY A 96 -15.96 -17.38 22.31
C GLY A 96 -15.89 -15.89 22.62
N SER A 97 -15.70 -15.02 21.62
CA SER A 97 -15.79 -13.58 21.84
C SER A 97 -17.21 -13.21 22.26
N PRO A 98 -17.39 -12.50 23.39
CA PRO A 98 -18.70 -12.01 23.81
C PRO A 98 -19.16 -10.81 22.99
N THR A 99 -18.28 -10.21 22.18
CA THR A 99 -18.59 -9.03 21.38
C THR A 99 -19.44 -9.40 20.17
N LYS A 100 -20.52 -8.63 19.93
CA LYS A 100 -21.18 -8.62 18.64
C LYS A 100 -20.39 -7.67 17.74
N GLY A 101 -19.51 -8.23 16.92
CA GLY A 101 -18.72 -7.44 16.00
C GLY A 101 -19.56 -6.69 14.97
N HIS A 102 -18.88 -5.88 14.17
CA HIS A 102 -19.46 -5.04 13.12
C HIS A 102 -20.30 -5.84 12.10
N PHE A 103 -20.04 -7.13 11.96
CA PHE A 103 -20.75 -8.09 11.12
C PHE A 103 -21.28 -9.28 11.96
N LYS A 104 -21.98 -8.97 13.06
CA LYS A 104 -22.55 -9.92 14.02
C LYS A 104 -21.49 -10.70 14.81
N LEU A 105 -20.99 -11.79 14.25
CA LEU A 105 -19.96 -12.62 14.89
C LEU A 105 -18.55 -12.19 14.46
N TRP A 106 -18.46 -11.39 13.40
CA TRP A 106 -17.20 -10.95 12.83
C TRP A 106 -16.97 -9.47 13.12
N ASP A 107 -15.74 -9.14 13.48
CA ASP A 107 -15.25 -7.78 13.61
C ASP A 107 -14.66 -7.28 12.29
N LEU A 108 -14.71 -5.95 12.08
CA LEU A 108 -14.06 -5.31 10.95
C LEU A 108 -12.55 -5.27 11.21
N ASP A 109 -11.77 -5.90 10.33
CA ASP A 109 -10.31 -5.92 10.38
C ASP A 109 -9.75 -4.87 9.42
N ILE A 110 -9.59 -3.65 9.93
CA ILE A 110 -8.94 -2.53 9.25
C ILE A 110 -7.79 -2.02 10.12
N PRO A 111 -6.77 -1.37 9.55
CA PRO A 111 -5.78 -0.67 10.35
C PRO A 111 -6.45 0.34 11.30
N TYR A 112 -6.16 0.24 12.59
CA TYR A 112 -6.68 1.15 13.61
C TYR A 112 -5.55 1.62 14.53
N MET A 113 -5.74 2.82 15.08
CA MET A 113 -4.89 3.35 16.14
C MET A 113 -5.55 3.08 17.49
N HIS A 114 -4.75 2.65 18.46
CA HIS A 114 -5.17 2.48 19.84
C HIS A 114 -4.18 3.22 20.75
N GLY A 115 -4.64 3.59 21.93
CA GLY A 115 -3.84 4.31 22.90
C GLY A 115 -4.59 4.48 24.21
N VAL A 116 -3.88 4.97 25.22
CA VAL A 116 -4.49 5.40 26.47
C VAL A 116 -4.82 6.89 26.32
N PHE A 117 -6.08 7.23 26.55
CA PHE A 117 -6.56 8.61 26.40
C PHE A 117 -7.23 9.09 27.67
N GLY A 118 -7.14 10.41 27.91
CA GLY A 118 -7.82 11.06 29.01
C GLY A 118 -9.33 10.91 28.92
N PHE A 119 -9.96 10.61 30.05
CA PHE A 119 -11.41 10.53 30.19
C PHE A 119 -11.85 11.53 31.26
N PRO A 120 -12.01 12.83 30.96
CA PRO A 120 -12.33 13.86 31.95
C PRO A 120 -13.60 13.61 32.79
N GLY A 121 -14.39 12.58 32.46
CA GLY A 121 -15.36 12.02 33.41
C GLY A 121 -16.76 12.57 33.19
N GLY A 122 -17.41 12.09 32.14
CA GLY A 122 -18.84 12.25 31.94
C GLY A 122 -19.22 13.35 30.96
N ASN A 123 -20.54 13.57 30.84
CA ASN A 123 -21.20 14.38 29.81
C ASN A 123 -20.87 15.89 29.82
N ILE A 124 -19.72 16.30 30.34
CA ILE A 124 -19.21 17.67 30.44
C ILE A 124 -18.13 18.02 29.41
N ALA A 125 -17.35 17.06 28.91
CA ALA A 125 -16.35 17.29 27.86
C ALA A 125 -16.29 16.14 26.83
N PRO A 126 -15.66 16.33 25.66
CA PRO A 126 -15.32 15.25 24.74
C PRO A 126 -14.24 14.34 25.34
N ASP A 127 -14.49 13.03 25.37
CA ASP A 127 -13.58 12.05 25.94
C ASP A 127 -12.65 11.41 24.90
N GLY A 128 -11.46 11.01 25.34
CA GLY A 128 -10.56 10.16 24.61
C GLY A 128 -9.58 10.92 23.71
N TRP A 129 -9.24 10.31 22.59
CA TRP A 129 -8.49 11.00 21.55
C TRP A 129 -9.46 12.07 21.00
N VAL A 130 -9.32 13.35 21.40
CA VAL A 130 -10.11 14.52 20.91
C VAL A 130 -9.28 15.77 20.55
N VAL A 131 -9.76 16.61 19.61
CA VAL A 131 -9.19 17.94 19.30
C VAL A 131 -9.96 19.02 20.07
N ASN A 132 -9.40 20.22 20.22
CA ASN A 132 -10.12 21.31 20.88
C ASN A 132 -11.42 21.67 20.13
N GLY A 133 -12.56 21.61 20.81
CA GLY A 133 -13.86 21.84 20.19
C GLY A 133 -15.05 21.39 21.04
N THR A 134 -16.25 21.51 20.46
CA THR A 134 -17.50 20.96 21.02
C THR A 134 -17.59 19.45 20.77
N ARG A 135 -18.54 18.75 21.39
CA ARG A 135 -18.76 17.31 21.14
C ARG A 135 -18.88 16.94 19.66
N ASP A 136 -19.49 17.81 18.85
CA ASP A 136 -19.71 17.55 17.43
C ASP A 136 -18.42 17.69 16.59
N THR A 137 -17.46 18.49 17.07
CA THR A 137 -16.26 18.87 16.32
C THR A 137 -14.96 18.29 16.90
N ALA A 138 -14.98 17.85 18.15
CA ALA A 138 -13.84 17.31 18.87
C ALA A 138 -13.33 15.97 18.30
N TYR A 139 -14.19 15.23 17.59
CA TYR A 139 -13.83 13.98 16.91
C TYR A 139 -13.40 14.17 15.44
N SER A 140 -13.32 15.41 14.94
CA SER A 140 -12.88 15.75 13.57
C SER A 140 -11.35 15.78 13.42
N ARG A 141 -10.68 14.71 13.85
CA ARG A 141 -9.23 14.64 14.09
C ARG A 141 -8.42 14.47 12.81
N CYS A 142 -9.02 13.78 11.85
CA CYS A 142 -8.44 13.58 10.53
C CYS A 142 -8.55 14.82 9.63
N SER A 143 -9.32 15.84 10.05
CA SER A 143 -9.52 17.08 9.30
C SER A 143 -9.06 18.32 10.07
N ARG A 144 -8.74 18.20 11.36
CA ARG A 144 -8.22 19.28 12.21
C ARG A 144 -6.92 18.84 12.88
N TYR A 145 -5.81 19.38 12.39
CA TYR A 145 -4.48 19.10 12.91
C TYR A 145 -4.11 20.13 13.97
N GLU A 146 -4.47 19.86 15.21
CA GLU A 146 -4.23 20.73 16.36
C GLU A 146 -3.64 19.92 17.53
N VAL A 147 -3.02 20.61 18.48
CA VAL A 147 -2.56 20.00 19.74
C VAL A 147 -3.79 19.44 20.47
N PRO A 148 -3.72 18.23 21.06
CA PRO A 148 -4.80 17.72 21.91
C PRO A 148 -5.15 18.73 23.01
N PRO A 149 -6.41 18.81 23.46
CA PRO A 149 -6.78 19.70 24.55
C PRO A 149 -6.16 19.19 25.86
N ALA A 150 -5.76 20.14 26.71
CA ALA A 150 -5.45 19.83 28.10
C ALA A 150 -6.68 19.25 28.80
N PHE A 151 -6.46 18.33 29.76
CA PHE A 151 -7.55 17.77 30.54
C PHE A 151 -7.15 17.57 32.00
N GLU A 152 -8.16 17.60 32.87
CA GLU A 152 -8.02 17.30 34.29
C GLU A 152 -8.80 16.03 34.61
N ASN A 153 -8.18 15.11 35.35
CA ASN A 153 -8.84 13.91 35.85
C ASN A 153 -8.32 13.59 37.27
N GLN A 154 -9.25 13.40 38.22
CA GLN A 154 -8.92 13.06 39.61
C GLN A 154 -7.89 14.01 40.26
N GLY A 155 -7.93 15.30 39.91
CA GLY A 155 -7.00 16.33 40.40
C GLY A 155 -5.61 16.34 39.75
N GLY A 156 -5.37 15.45 38.77
CA GLY A 156 -4.20 15.52 37.90
C GLY A 156 -4.50 16.37 36.67
N TYR A 157 -3.61 17.30 36.34
CA TYR A 157 -3.69 18.15 35.16
C TYR A 157 -2.67 17.67 34.11
N PHE A 158 -3.14 17.47 32.88
CA PHE A 158 -2.31 17.12 31.74
C PHE A 158 -2.39 18.22 30.69
N ASP A 159 -1.26 18.86 30.42
CA ASP A 159 -1.05 19.82 29.35
C ASP A 159 -0.07 19.21 28.33
N PRO A 160 -0.53 18.86 27.12
CA PRO A 160 0.24 18.12 26.11
C PRO A 160 1.39 18.89 25.45
#